data_AF-A0A931X3C8-F1
#
_entry.id   AF-A0A931X3C8-F1
#
_cell.length_a   1.000
_cell.length_b   1.000
_cell.length_c   1.000
_cell.angle_alpha   90.00
_cell.angle_beta   90.00
_cell.angle_gamma   90.00
#
_symmetry.space_group_name_H-M   'P 1'
#
loop_
_entity.id
_entity.type
_entity.pdbx_description
1 polymer ?
#
loop_
_entity_poly.entity_id
_entity_poly.type
_entity_poly.pdbx_seq_one_letter_code
_entity_poly.pdbx_strand_id
1 'polypeptide(L)'
;MRVRKLALLIATVMTPLVAHAGEGMWMPQQVPLFEEQLGALGMTVDAKSFADLTGFPMGAVISLGGCTASFVSPQGLVVTNHHCAFGSIQHNSTPERDLTVTGFLARSLDEELPARPDARIFVTTKIDDVTEHLRGKIDPGLTGAKRQAIIEERTKSMIAECERPGGVRCRIASFFEGSMYQRITQMEVRDVRLVYAPAEGVGNYGGDVDNYMWPRHTGDFSFYRAYVGRDGKPADYSKDNVPYSPKHWLKVSTGELNEGDLVIVAGYPGRTSRHITADEFRVAQEFRFPRSIEHFKAVLEILRGESARSDDARIRLASKIESNANQLKRFEGTWEGMSKGNLLERKRADEAELKAWIAAEPARAKQWSGALEEIAKLNERGRARMEADFVESWLTRGSTLLSEAQTIQRLALERQKKDAQRKAGYQERDLPRIKAATARSQKTLELASDRALLGHFLRLATALPAGQRIAAVDEALAATGESTSDARVETLLDRLYANTKLTELSERNAMLLETPAQLAARNDSCLDFAAALLPAGLEREKLQDDIAGSMALIRPKYMDA
;
A
#
# COMPACT_ATOMS: atom_id res chain seq x y z
N MET A 1 -76.70 -29.79 -4.72
CA MET A 1 -76.02 -31.11 -4.62
C MET A 1 -74.52 -30.89 -4.70
N ARG A 2 -73.77 -31.33 -3.69
CA ARG A 2 -72.30 -31.42 -3.69
C ARG A 2 -71.86 -32.50 -4.67
N VAL A 3 -70.83 -32.26 -5.47
CA VAL A 3 -69.81 -33.27 -5.81
C VAL A 3 -68.44 -32.59 -5.91
N ARG A 4 -67.48 -33.13 -5.14
CA ARG A 4 -66.05 -32.81 -5.11
C ARG A 4 -65.32 -33.42 -6.34
N LYS A 5 -64.22 -32.80 -6.79
CA LYS A 5 -62.96 -33.42 -7.31
C LYS A 5 -62.07 -32.27 -7.83
N LEU A 6 -61.05 -31.83 -7.10
CA LEU A 6 -59.68 -32.36 -7.00
C LEU A 6 -58.73 -31.32 -7.63
N ALA A 7 -58.23 -30.41 -6.82
CA ALA A 7 -57.16 -29.49 -7.19
C ALA A 7 -55.82 -30.23 -7.07
N LEU A 8 -55.10 -30.38 -8.18
CA LEU A 8 -53.70 -30.79 -8.17
C LEU A 8 -52.85 -29.52 -8.28
N LEU A 9 -52.41 -29.03 -7.12
CA LEU A 9 -51.46 -27.93 -6.98
C LEU A 9 -50.08 -28.50 -7.31
N ILE A 10 -49.55 -28.21 -8.50
CA ILE A 10 -48.11 -28.39 -8.78
C ILE A 10 -47.40 -27.26 -8.03
N ALA A 11 -46.97 -27.55 -6.81
CA ALA A 11 -46.06 -26.73 -6.06
C ALA A 11 -44.67 -26.91 -6.68
N THR A 12 -44.32 -26.05 -7.63
CA THR A 12 -42.93 -25.91 -8.10
C THR A 12 -42.13 -25.38 -6.93
N VAL A 13 -41.40 -26.27 -6.26
CA VAL A 13 -40.39 -25.89 -5.25
C VAL A 13 -39.27 -25.19 -6.00
N MET A 14 -39.39 -23.86 -6.18
CA MET A 14 -38.25 -23.00 -6.44
C MET A 14 -37.42 -23.01 -5.17
N THR A 15 -36.44 -23.91 -5.12
CA THR A 15 -35.31 -23.73 -4.22
C THR A 15 -34.63 -22.43 -4.65
N PRO A 16 -34.48 -21.43 -3.76
CA PRO A 16 -33.64 -20.30 -4.09
C PRO A 16 -32.22 -20.87 -4.25
N LEU A 17 -31.70 -20.85 -5.48
CA LEU A 17 -30.27 -20.90 -5.68
C LEU A 17 -29.72 -19.71 -4.91
N VAL A 18 -29.20 -19.98 -3.71
CA VAL A 18 -28.34 -19.04 -3.00
C VAL A 18 -27.14 -18.87 -3.93
N ALA A 19 -27.18 -17.83 -4.76
CA ALA A 19 -26.05 -17.37 -5.52
C ALA A 19 -24.98 -16.98 -4.49
N HIS A 20 -24.09 -17.93 -4.19
CA HIS A 20 -22.86 -17.62 -3.51
C HIS A 20 -22.05 -16.83 -4.53
N ALA A 21 -22.10 -15.49 -4.44
CA ALA A 21 -21.06 -14.68 -5.04
C ALA A 21 -19.74 -15.26 -4.52
N GLY A 22 -18.96 -15.89 -5.42
CA GLY A 22 -17.76 -16.61 -5.03
C GLY A 22 -16.78 -15.64 -4.37
N GLU A 23 -16.50 -15.83 -3.08
CA GLU A 23 -15.44 -15.10 -2.41
C GLU A 23 -14.11 -15.44 -3.10
N GLY A 24 -13.41 -14.45 -3.64
CA GLY A 24 -12.06 -14.66 -4.15
C GLY A 24 -11.50 -13.48 -4.94
N MET A 25 -10.20 -13.26 -4.79
CA MET A 25 -9.39 -12.43 -5.69
C MET A 25 -8.56 -13.38 -6.55
N TRP A 26 -9.13 -13.82 -7.66
CA TRP A 26 -8.56 -14.87 -8.51
C TRP A 26 -7.43 -14.32 -9.39
N MET A 27 -6.36 -15.09 -9.52
CA MET A 27 -5.37 -14.81 -10.56
C MET A 27 -6.01 -15.05 -11.93
N PRO A 28 -5.68 -14.26 -12.96
CA PRO A 28 -6.32 -14.40 -14.27
C PRO A 28 -6.12 -15.78 -14.91
N GLN A 29 -5.03 -16.48 -14.58
CA GLN A 29 -4.77 -17.86 -14.99
C GLN A 29 -5.73 -18.88 -14.36
N GLN A 30 -6.46 -18.53 -13.29
CA GLN A 30 -7.43 -19.38 -12.62
C GLN A 30 -8.85 -19.22 -13.18
N VAL A 31 -9.14 -18.13 -13.90
CA VAL A 31 -10.47 -17.88 -14.50
C VAL A 31 -10.97 -19.06 -15.36
N PRO A 32 -10.13 -19.76 -16.15
CA PRO A 32 -10.58 -20.93 -16.91
C PRO A 32 -11.10 -22.09 -16.05
N LEU A 33 -10.70 -22.19 -14.78
CA LEU A 33 -11.20 -23.21 -13.86
C LEU A 33 -12.69 -23.02 -13.51
N PHE A 34 -13.21 -21.81 -13.75
CA PHE A 34 -14.58 -21.42 -13.45
C PHE A 34 -15.43 -21.25 -14.72
N GLU A 35 -14.98 -21.76 -15.87
CA GLU A 35 -15.66 -21.58 -17.16
C GLU A 35 -17.14 -21.98 -17.11
N GLU A 36 -17.46 -23.15 -16.54
CA GLU A 36 -18.84 -23.62 -16.41
C GLU A 36 -19.69 -22.71 -15.49
N GLN A 37 -19.11 -22.28 -14.37
CA GLN A 37 -19.80 -21.43 -13.39
C GLN A 37 -20.05 -20.03 -13.95
N LEU A 38 -19.04 -19.43 -14.58
CA LEU A 38 -19.14 -18.14 -15.24
C LEU A 38 -20.11 -18.19 -16.42
N GLY A 39 -20.08 -19.27 -17.20
CA GLY A 39 -21.05 -19.51 -18.27
C GLY A 39 -22.48 -19.59 -17.76
N ALA A 40 -22.71 -20.28 -16.64
CA ALA A 40 -24.03 -20.35 -15.98
C ALA A 40 -24.50 -18.98 -15.45
N LEU A 41 -23.57 -18.08 -15.12
CA LEU A 41 -23.83 -16.70 -14.72
C LEU A 41 -23.98 -15.74 -15.92
N GLY A 42 -23.90 -16.24 -17.16
CA GLY A 42 -24.11 -15.44 -18.37
C GLY A 42 -22.84 -14.85 -18.99
N MET A 43 -21.65 -15.33 -18.60
CA MET A 43 -20.40 -14.95 -19.26
C MET A 43 -20.40 -15.42 -20.72
N THR A 44 -20.27 -14.48 -21.65
CA THR A 44 -20.18 -14.75 -23.09
C THR A 44 -18.75 -14.65 -23.63
N VAL A 45 -17.84 -14.03 -22.87
CA VAL A 45 -16.42 -13.95 -23.20
C VAL A 45 -15.76 -15.29 -22.86
N ASP A 46 -14.82 -15.74 -23.69
CA ASP A 46 -14.05 -16.96 -23.40
C ASP A 46 -13.24 -16.81 -22.10
N ALA A 47 -13.46 -17.69 -21.13
CA ALA A 47 -12.73 -17.71 -19.86
C ALA A 47 -11.23 -17.87 -20.05
N LYS A 48 -10.80 -18.57 -21.11
CA LYS A 48 -9.37 -18.77 -21.43
C LYS A 48 -8.68 -17.47 -21.82
N SER A 49 -9.42 -16.50 -22.38
CA SER A 49 -8.86 -15.19 -22.76
C SER A 49 -8.32 -14.40 -21.55
N PHE A 50 -8.85 -14.62 -20.35
CA PHE A 50 -8.39 -13.95 -19.13
C PHE A 50 -7.00 -14.40 -18.69
N ALA A 51 -6.58 -15.62 -19.06
CA ALA A 51 -5.23 -16.10 -18.73
C ALA A 51 -4.13 -15.35 -19.50
N ASP A 52 -4.46 -14.76 -20.67
CA ASP A 52 -3.57 -13.85 -21.38
C ASP A 52 -3.67 -12.44 -20.80
N LEU A 53 -2.76 -12.15 -19.88
CA LEU A 53 -2.66 -10.86 -19.20
C LEU A 53 -2.26 -9.69 -20.12
N THR A 54 -1.86 -9.98 -21.35
CA THR A 54 -1.54 -8.98 -22.37
C THR A 54 -2.59 -8.89 -23.47
N GLY A 55 -3.53 -9.84 -23.52
CA GLY A 55 -4.63 -9.94 -24.49
C GLY A 55 -5.91 -9.27 -24.00
N PHE A 56 -6.99 -9.34 -24.79
CA PHE A 56 -8.29 -8.81 -24.39
C PHE A 56 -9.04 -9.81 -23.48
N PRO A 57 -9.62 -9.39 -22.33
CA PRO A 57 -9.77 -8.00 -21.88
C PRO A 57 -8.63 -7.47 -20.98
N MET A 58 -7.76 -8.34 -20.46
CA MET A 58 -6.82 -8.00 -19.38
C MET A 58 -5.78 -6.92 -19.75
N GLY A 59 -5.30 -6.92 -20.99
CA GLY A 59 -4.34 -5.95 -21.52
C GLY A 59 -4.88 -4.52 -21.63
N ALA A 60 -6.20 -4.32 -21.48
CA ALA A 60 -6.80 -3.00 -21.35
C ALA A 60 -6.72 -2.46 -19.90
N VAL A 61 -6.50 -3.33 -18.90
CA VAL A 61 -6.49 -2.98 -17.47
C VAL A 61 -5.08 -2.64 -17.01
N ILE A 62 -4.92 -1.45 -16.44
CA ILE A 62 -3.61 -0.84 -16.15
C ILE A 62 -3.53 -0.38 -14.69
N SER A 63 -2.31 -0.28 -14.18
CA SER A 63 -2.07 0.23 -12.82
C SER A 63 -1.64 1.69 -12.86
N LEU A 64 -2.12 2.47 -11.90
CA LEU A 64 -1.65 3.85 -11.64
C LEU A 64 -0.65 3.93 -10.47
N GLY A 65 -0.21 2.78 -9.94
CA GLY A 65 0.67 2.73 -8.77
C GLY A 65 -0.05 3.07 -7.46
N GLY A 66 -1.21 2.46 -7.24
CA GLY A 66 -2.06 2.67 -6.05
C GLY A 66 -3.56 2.61 -6.37
N CYS A 67 -3.91 2.84 -7.63
CA CYS A 67 -5.23 2.63 -8.18
C CYS A 67 -5.18 1.72 -9.42
N THR A 68 -6.34 1.21 -9.81
CA THR A 68 -6.58 0.54 -11.09
C THR A 68 -7.22 1.52 -12.06
N ALA A 69 -6.89 1.41 -13.35
CA ALA A 69 -7.54 2.15 -14.42
C ALA A 69 -7.68 1.24 -15.66
N SER A 70 -8.33 1.72 -16.72
CA SER A 70 -8.40 0.97 -17.98
C SER A 70 -8.34 1.89 -19.20
N PHE A 71 -7.73 1.39 -20.29
CA PHE A 71 -7.86 2.03 -21.59
C PHE A 71 -9.28 1.86 -22.12
N VAL A 72 -9.84 2.94 -22.66
CA VAL A 72 -11.20 3.00 -23.21
C VAL A 72 -11.24 3.58 -24.63
N SER A 73 -10.08 3.78 -25.25
CA SER A 73 -9.97 4.21 -26.65
C SER A 73 -8.66 3.75 -27.31
N PRO A 74 -8.60 3.69 -28.65
CA PRO A 74 -7.37 3.38 -29.39
C PRO A 74 -6.32 4.51 -29.35
N GLN A 75 -6.64 5.66 -28.75
CA GLN A 75 -5.74 6.81 -28.58
C GLN A 75 -5.40 7.04 -27.11
N GLY A 76 -5.30 5.96 -26.33
CA GLY A 76 -4.74 5.98 -24.99
C GLY A 76 -5.58 6.71 -23.95
N LEU A 77 -6.88 6.92 -24.21
CA LEU A 77 -7.80 7.47 -23.21
C LEU A 77 -7.96 6.44 -22.10
N VAL A 78 -7.84 6.89 -20.86
CA VAL A 78 -7.83 6.07 -19.65
C VAL A 78 -8.93 6.54 -18.72
N VAL A 79 -9.75 5.61 -18.21
CA VAL A 79 -10.74 5.90 -17.16
C VAL A 79 -10.27 5.35 -15.81
N THR A 80 -10.49 6.12 -14.75
CA THR A 80 -10.20 5.76 -13.36
C THR A 80 -11.17 6.51 -12.43
N ASN A 81 -11.11 6.25 -11.13
CA ASN A 81 -11.86 7.05 -10.15
C ASN A 81 -11.36 8.50 -10.05
N HIS A 82 -12.26 9.42 -9.70
CA HIS A 82 -11.95 10.82 -9.42
C HIS A 82 -10.96 10.94 -8.27
N HIS A 83 -11.14 10.19 -7.18
CA HIS A 83 -10.19 10.22 -6.05
C HIS A 83 -8.77 9.75 -6.44
N CYS A 84 -8.66 8.83 -7.41
CA CYS A 84 -7.36 8.41 -7.96
C CYS A 84 -6.70 9.52 -8.78
N ALA A 85 -7.50 10.36 -9.45
CA ALA A 85 -7.03 11.47 -10.25
C ALA A 85 -6.84 12.78 -9.46
N PHE A 86 -7.37 12.85 -8.24
CA PHE A 86 -7.46 14.05 -7.41
C PHE A 86 -6.13 14.77 -7.23
N GLY A 87 -5.04 14.03 -7.00
CA GLY A 87 -3.72 14.64 -6.87
C GLY A 87 -3.26 15.41 -8.11
N SER A 88 -3.69 15.01 -9.32
CA SER A 88 -3.41 15.73 -10.55
C SER A 88 -4.39 16.86 -10.82
N ILE A 89 -5.65 16.73 -10.37
CA ILE A 89 -6.65 17.80 -10.40
C ILE A 89 -6.15 18.95 -9.52
N GLN A 90 -5.83 18.65 -8.25
CA GLN A 90 -5.27 19.60 -7.30
C GLN A 90 -3.95 20.21 -7.80
N HIS A 91 -3.08 19.43 -8.44
CA HIS A 91 -1.82 19.95 -9.00
C HIS A 91 -2.04 21.07 -10.03
N ASN A 92 -3.15 21.02 -10.76
CA ASN A 92 -3.49 21.98 -11.80
C ASN A 92 -4.51 23.05 -11.35
N SER A 93 -4.96 23.01 -10.10
CA SER A 93 -5.80 24.07 -9.52
C SER A 93 -4.96 25.29 -9.10
N THR A 94 -5.52 26.49 -9.29
CA THR A 94 -5.03 27.74 -8.71
C THR A 94 -6.17 28.44 -7.94
N PRO A 95 -5.89 29.46 -7.10
CA PRO A 95 -6.95 30.21 -6.42
C PRO A 95 -7.98 30.81 -7.39
N GLU A 96 -7.55 31.19 -8.60
CA GLU A 96 -8.41 31.78 -9.64
C GLU A 96 -9.13 30.73 -10.48
N ARG A 97 -8.64 29.48 -10.49
CA ARG A 97 -9.18 28.36 -11.27
C ARG A 97 -9.07 27.08 -10.45
N ASP A 98 -10.05 26.84 -9.58
CA ASP A 98 -10.09 25.64 -8.77
C ASP A 98 -10.81 24.49 -9.51
N LEU A 99 -10.01 23.61 -10.10
CA LEU A 99 -10.48 22.42 -10.79
C LEU A 99 -11.04 21.37 -9.82
N THR A 100 -10.70 21.42 -8.53
CA THR A 100 -11.26 20.48 -7.55
C THR A 100 -12.76 20.73 -7.38
N VAL A 101 -13.16 22.01 -7.30
CA VAL A 101 -14.57 22.42 -7.18
C VAL A 101 -15.28 22.35 -8.53
N THR A 102 -14.70 22.93 -9.58
CA THR A 102 -15.40 23.17 -10.85
C THR A 102 -15.30 22.03 -11.86
N GLY A 103 -14.38 21.08 -11.66
CA GLY A 103 -14.08 20.04 -12.63
C GLY A 103 -13.21 20.56 -13.79
N PHE A 104 -12.99 19.69 -14.77
CA PHE A 104 -12.14 19.95 -15.92
C PHE A 104 -12.61 19.19 -17.16
N LEU A 105 -12.49 19.80 -18.33
CA LEU A 105 -12.71 19.17 -19.63
C LEU A 105 -11.72 19.78 -20.65
N ALA A 106 -10.86 18.95 -21.22
CA ALA A 106 -10.11 19.27 -22.42
C ALA A 106 -10.98 19.01 -23.65
N ARG A 107 -11.21 20.03 -24.48
CA ARG A 107 -12.00 19.92 -25.72
C ARG A 107 -11.18 19.39 -26.89
N SER A 108 -9.87 19.43 -26.78
CA SER A 108 -8.90 18.93 -27.77
C SER A 108 -7.65 18.37 -27.07
N LEU A 109 -6.79 17.66 -27.81
CA LEU A 109 -5.58 17.03 -27.26
C LEU A 109 -4.59 18.05 -26.69
N ASP A 110 -4.53 19.26 -27.25
CA ASP A 110 -3.65 20.35 -26.82
C ASP A 110 -4.15 21.08 -25.56
N GLU A 111 -5.42 20.93 -25.19
CA GLU A 111 -5.98 21.44 -23.94
C GLU A 111 -5.73 20.51 -22.74
N GLU A 112 -5.27 19.27 -22.97
CA GLU A 112 -5.03 18.29 -21.91
C GLU A 112 -3.89 18.73 -20.99
N LEU A 113 -4.15 18.71 -19.68
CA LEU A 113 -3.21 19.24 -18.68
C LEU A 113 -2.23 18.17 -18.21
N PRO A 114 -0.92 18.45 -18.06
CA PRO A 114 0.01 17.50 -17.46
C PRO A 114 -0.48 17.06 -16.08
N ALA A 115 -0.49 15.75 -15.82
CA ALA A 115 -0.71 15.24 -14.49
C ALA A 115 0.45 15.63 -13.55
N ARG A 116 0.32 15.34 -12.25
CA ARG A 116 1.42 15.53 -11.29
C ARG A 116 2.71 14.83 -11.80
N PRO A 117 3.92 15.38 -11.57
CA PRO A 117 5.16 14.87 -12.19
C PRO A 117 5.49 13.40 -11.93
N ASP A 118 4.96 12.84 -10.84
CA ASP A 118 5.13 11.44 -10.43
C ASP A 118 3.94 10.54 -10.81
N ALA A 119 2.96 11.05 -11.57
CA ALA A 119 1.89 10.24 -12.15
C ALA A 119 2.48 9.24 -13.17
N ARG A 120 2.03 7.99 -13.09
CA ARG A 120 2.47 6.92 -13.98
C ARG A 120 1.28 6.08 -14.42
N ILE A 121 1.36 5.59 -15.65
CA ILE A 121 0.51 4.50 -16.14
C ILE A 121 1.43 3.30 -16.40
N PHE A 122 1.15 2.19 -15.72
CA PHE A 122 1.87 0.93 -15.89
C PHE A 122 1.05 -0.02 -16.75
N VAL A 123 1.53 -0.28 -17.96
CA VAL A 123 0.93 -1.22 -18.90
C VAL A 123 1.65 -2.56 -18.78
N THR A 124 0.97 -3.61 -18.35
CA THR A 124 1.57 -4.95 -18.23
C THR A 124 1.92 -5.50 -19.61
N THR A 125 3.19 -5.80 -19.84
CA THR A 125 3.69 -6.30 -21.14
C THR A 125 4.17 -7.74 -21.07
N LYS A 126 4.53 -8.25 -19.89
CA LYS A 126 4.99 -9.62 -19.71
C LYS A 126 4.84 -10.08 -18.26
N ILE A 127 4.47 -11.35 -18.07
CA ILE A 127 4.46 -12.02 -16.78
C ILE A 127 5.20 -13.35 -16.91
N ASP A 128 6.18 -13.56 -16.06
CA ASP A 128 6.99 -14.78 -16.01
C ASP A 128 6.84 -15.42 -14.61
N ASP A 129 6.63 -16.74 -14.54
CA ASP A 129 6.83 -17.49 -13.30
C ASP A 129 8.33 -17.58 -13.00
N VAL A 130 8.72 -17.13 -11.82
CA VAL A 130 10.11 -17.06 -11.36
C VAL A 130 10.30 -17.75 -10.01
N THR A 131 9.34 -18.59 -9.63
CA THR A 131 9.29 -19.30 -8.35
C THR A 131 10.54 -20.13 -8.14
N GLU A 132 10.92 -20.96 -9.13
CA GLU A 132 12.11 -21.81 -9.04
C GLU A 132 13.41 -21.01 -9.02
N HIS A 133 13.45 -19.87 -9.71
CA HIS A 133 14.64 -19.01 -9.67
C HIS A 133 14.82 -18.38 -8.27
N LEU A 134 13.74 -17.94 -7.63
CA LEU A 134 13.83 -17.33 -6.31
C LEU A 134 14.00 -18.35 -5.19
N ARG A 135 13.25 -19.45 -5.19
CA ARG A 135 13.22 -20.43 -4.09
C ARG A 135 14.20 -21.58 -4.29
N GLY A 136 14.49 -21.94 -5.54
CA GLY A 136 15.26 -23.13 -5.88
C GLY A 136 16.71 -23.07 -5.39
N LYS A 137 17.25 -24.24 -5.02
CA LYS A 137 18.67 -24.44 -4.65
C LYS A 137 19.15 -23.56 -3.49
N ILE A 138 18.27 -23.16 -2.59
CA ILE A 138 18.66 -22.54 -1.33
C ILE A 138 18.77 -23.63 -0.26
N ASP A 139 19.93 -23.73 0.39
CA ASP A 139 20.16 -24.69 1.47
C ASP A 139 19.17 -24.44 2.63
N PRO A 140 18.34 -25.44 3.00
CA PRO A 140 17.39 -25.32 4.11
C PRO A 140 18.07 -25.10 5.46
N GLY A 141 19.36 -25.44 5.61
CA GLY A 141 20.15 -25.25 6.83
C GLY A 141 20.65 -23.82 7.07
N LEU A 142 20.51 -22.91 6.09
CA LEU A 142 20.91 -21.51 6.29
C LEU A 142 20.04 -20.82 7.36
N THR A 143 20.62 -19.82 8.03
CA THR A 143 19.86 -18.90 8.88
C THR A 143 18.84 -18.13 8.04
N GLY A 144 17.77 -17.66 8.67
CA GLY A 144 16.76 -16.85 8.02
C GLY A 144 17.37 -15.59 7.39
N ALA A 145 18.27 -14.91 8.08
CA ALA A 145 18.90 -13.69 7.56
C ALA A 145 19.68 -13.94 6.25
N LYS A 146 20.43 -15.05 6.19
CA LYS A 146 21.15 -15.44 4.96
C LYS A 146 20.19 -15.83 3.84
N ARG A 147 19.09 -16.52 4.17
CA ARG A 147 18.04 -16.85 3.20
C ARG A 147 17.42 -15.61 2.59
N GLN A 148 17.03 -14.67 3.44
CA GLN A 148 16.42 -13.42 3.02
C GLN A 148 17.39 -12.60 2.15
N ALA A 149 18.67 -12.56 2.51
CA ALA A 149 19.69 -11.90 1.70
C ALA A 149 19.81 -12.51 0.29
N ILE A 150 19.79 -13.84 0.17
CA ILE A 150 19.80 -14.52 -1.15
C ILE A 150 18.55 -14.19 -1.95
N ILE A 151 17.36 -14.23 -1.34
CA ILE A 151 16.10 -13.89 -2.00
C ILE A 151 16.10 -12.42 -2.47
N GLU A 152 16.57 -11.50 -1.63
CA GLU A 152 16.68 -10.08 -1.95
C GLU A 152 17.69 -9.84 -3.10
N GLU A 153 18.85 -10.49 -3.06
CA GLU A 153 19.86 -10.42 -4.13
C GLU A 153 19.29 -10.90 -5.47
N ARG A 154 18.69 -12.09 -5.50
CA ARG A 154 18.07 -12.64 -6.72
C ARG A 154 16.98 -11.71 -7.24
N THR A 155 16.11 -11.21 -6.36
CA THR A 155 15.06 -10.24 -6.69
C THR A 155 15.63 -8.99 -7.35
N LYS A 156 16.65 -8.36 -6.73
CA LYS A 156 17.30 -7.16 -7.26
C LYS A 156 17.97 -7.42 -8.60
N SER A 157 18.66 -8.56 -8.76
CA SER A 157 19.30 -8.94 -10.02
C SER A 157 18.30 -9.09 -11.15
N MET A 158 17.19 -9.81 -10.91
CA MET A 158 16.15 -10.02 -11.91
C MET A 158 15.45 -8.73 -12.34
N ILE A 159 15.24 -7.81 -11.39
CA ILE A 159 14.68 -6.50 -11.68
C ILE A 159 15.66 -5.67 -12.50
N ALA A 160 16.94 -5.61 -12.10
CA ALA A 160 17.96 -4.86 -12.82
C ALA A 160 18.16 -5.38 -14.26
N GLU A 161 18.12 -6.69 -14.46
CA GLU A 161 18.16 -7.30 -15.80
C GLU A 161 16.94 -6.88 -16.64
N CYS A 162 15.75 -6.93 -16.04
CA CYS A 162 14.49 -6.62 -16.70
C CYS A 162 14.37 -5.13 -17.08
N GLU A 163 14.89 -4.23 -16.23
CA GLU A 163 14.84 -2.78 -16.47
C GLU A 163 15.99 -2.25 -17.32
N ARG A 164 17.03 -3.06 -17.60
CA ARG A 164 18.22 -2.66 -18.37
C ARG A 164 17.90 -2.05 -19.74
N PRO A 165 16.94 -2.56 -20.54
CA PRO A 165 16.59 -1.95 -21.83
C PRO A 165 15.97 -0.55 -21.73
N GLY A 166 15.53 -0.12 -20.54
CA GLY A 166 14.82 1.12 -20.31
C GLY A 166 13.35 1.08 -20.74
N GLY A 167 12.57 2.09 -20.33
CA GLY A 167 11.15 2.23 -20.69
C GLY A 167 10.20 1.25 -19.96
N VAL A 168 10.71 0.39 -19.09
CA VAL A 168 9.90 -0.54 -18.32
C VAL A 168 10.23 -0.46 -16.83
N ARG A 169 9.25 -0.83 -16.01
CA ARG A 169 9.41 -1.15 -14.60
C ARG A 169 9.05 -2.59 -14.34
N CYS A 170 9.88 -3.25 -13.56
CA CYS A 170 9.72 -4.64 -13.21
C CYS A 170 9.56 -4.80 -11.71
N ARG A 171 8.63 -5.68 -11.32
CA ARG A 171 8.43 -6.09 -9.94
C ARG A 171 8.40 -7.60 -9.85
N ILE A 172 8.91 -8.14 -8.74
CA ILE A 172 8.69 -9.54 -8.37
C ILE A 172 7.58 -9.56 -7.33
N ALA A 173 6.45 -10.16 -7.69
CA ALA A 173 5.29 -10.30 -6.83
C ALA A 173 5.31 -11.67 -6.17
N SER A 174 5.14 -11.70 -4.84
CA SER A 174 4.94 -12.93 -4.06
C SER A 174 3.45 -13.22 -3.94
N PHE A 175 3.06 -14.45 -4.23
CA PHE A 175 1.71 -14.98 -4.09
C PHE A 175 1.72 -16.13 -3.08
N PHE A 176 0.59 -16.33 -2.40
CA PHE A 176 0.40 -17.43 -1.43
C PHE A 176 1.54 -17.48 -0.39
N GLU A 177 1.82 -16.36 0.26
CA GLU A 177 2.88 -16.21 1.28
C GLU A 177 4.25 -16.76 0.86
N GLY A 178 4.59 -16.64 -0.42
CA GLY A 178 5.86 -17.09 -0.99
C GLY A 178 5.84 -18.49 -1.60
N SER A 179 4.68 -19.15 -1.72
CA SER A 179 4.59 -20.38 -2.52
C SER A 179 4.83 -20.13 -4.00
N MET A 180 4.47 -18.95 -4.52
CA MET A 180 4.63 -18.59 -5.92
C MET A 180 5.21 -17.19 -6.08
N TYR A 181 6.08 -17.00 -7.08
CA TYR A 181 6.62 -15.70 -7.45
C TYR A 181 6.46 -15.44 -8.95
N GLN A 182 5.95 -14.25 -9.29
CA GLN A 182 5.85 -13.81 -10.68
C GLN A 182 6.66 -12.53 -10.90
N ARG A 183 7.46 -12.49 -11.97
CA ARG A 183 8.03 -11.26 -12.48
C ARG A 183 7.04 -10.60 -13.41
N ILE A 184 6.64 -9.37 -13.07
CA ILE A 184 5.70 -8.57 -13.84
C ILE A 184 6.48 -7.43 -14.46
N THR A 185 6.54 -7.40 -15.79
CA THR A 185 7.18 -6.36 -16.59
C THR A 185 6.11 -5.41 -17.10
N GLN A 186 6.29 -4.12 -16.85
CA GLN A 186 5.31 -3.10 -17.20
C GLN A 186 5.99 -1.95 -17.94
N MET A 187 5.45 -1.53 -19.07
CA MET A 187 5.83 -0.26 -19.69
C MET A 187 5.45 0.87 -18.75
N GLU A 188 6.40 1.75 -18.43
CA GLU A 188 6.20 2.88 -17.52
C GLU A 188 5.93 4.14 -18.33
N VAL A 189 4.67 4.44 -18.61
CA VAL A 189 4.28 5.71 -19.25
C VAL A 189 4.44 6.86 -18.24
N ARG A 190 5.26 7.86 -18.59
CA ARG A 190 5.62 8.99 -17.72
C ARG A 190 4.94 10.31 -18.09
N ASP A 191 4.50 10.47 -19.34
CA ASP A 191 3.63 11.57 -19.76
C ASP A 191 2.16 11.12 -19.65
N VAL A 192 1.53 11.51 -18.55
CA VAL A 192 0.11 11.29 -18.27
C VAL A 192 -0.56 12.66 -18.23
N ARG A 193 -1.70 12.82 -18.92
CA ARG A 193 -2.42 14.11 -18.97
C ARG A 193 -3.86 13.96 -18.55
N LEU A 194 -4.34 14.89 -17.73
CA LEU A 194 -5.74 15.02 -17.34
C LEU A 194 -6.56 15.46 -18.55
N VAL A 195 -7.63 14.71 -18.84
CA VAL A 195 -8.56 14.95 -19.95
C VAL A 195 -9.90 15.44 -19.43
N TYR A 196 -10.42 14.80 -18.38
CA TYR A 196 -11.69 15.16 -17.79
C TYR A 196 -11.74 14.81 -16.30
N ALA A 197 -12.37 15.67 -15.52
CA ALA A 197 -12.80 15.39 -14.16
C ALA A 197 -14.15 16.08 -13.92
N PRO A 198 -15.15 15.39 -13.35
CA PRO A 198 -16.37 16.05 -12.94
C PRO A 198 -16.09 17.03 -11.78
N ALA A 199 -16.99 17.98 -11.56
CA ALA A 199 -16.97 18.85 -10.38
C ALA A 199 -17.02 18.05 -9.07
N GLU A 200 -16.51 18.61 -7.97
CA GLU A 200 -16.52 17.96 -6.64
C GLU A 200 -17.91 17.46 -6.25
N GLY A 201 -18.94 18.27 -6.50
CA GLY A 201 -20.34 17.94 -6.22
C GLY A 201 -20.86 16.71 -6.98
N VAL A 202 -20.08 16.12 -7.87
CA VAL A 202 -20.35 14.83 -8.53
C VAL A 202 -19.25 13.83 -8.18
N GLY A 203 -17.98 14.19 -8.39
CA GLY A 203 -16.82 13.31 -8.21
C GLY A 203 -16.57 12.86 -6.77
N ASN A 204 -17.02 13.65 -5.80
CA ASN A 204 -16.92 13.38 -4.36
C ASN A 204 -18.25 13.69 -3.64
N TYR A 205 -19.39 13.55 -4.32
CA TYR A 205 -20.70 13.78 -3.71
C TYR A 205 -20.87 12.96 -2.42
N GLY A 206 -21.32 13.62 -1.35
CA GLY A 206 -21.48 13.05 -0.01
C GLY A 206 -20.21 13.00 0.84
N GLY A 207 -19.03 13.20 0.23
CA GLY A 207 -17.73 13.27 0.91
C GLY A 207 -17.52 12.16 1.95
N ASP A 208 -16.93 12.54 3.08
CA ASP A 208 -16.64 11.63 4.21
C ASP A 208 -17.89 11.05 4.89
N VAL A 209 -19.02 11.76 4.83
CA VAL A 209 -20.30 11.31 5.40
C VAL A 209 -20.71 10.02 4.72
N ASP A 210 -20.73 10.04 3.39
CA ASP A 210 -21.13 8.88 2.61
C ASP A 210 -19.99 7.86 2.50
N ASN A 211 -18.71 8.22 2.67
CA ASN A 211 -17.57 7.28 2.53
C ASN A 211 -17.78 5.97 3.32
N TYR A 212 -17.56 4.80 2.69
CA TYR A 212 -17.91 3.45 3.20
C TYR A 212 -19.41 3.16 3.48
N MET A 213 -20.35 4.00 3.02
CA MET A 213 -21.80 3.80 3.17
C MET A 213 -22.49 3.36 1.87
N TRP A 214 -23.64 2.71 2.04
CA TRP A 214 -24.68 2.48 1.03
C TRP A 214 -26.04 2.87 1.64
N PRO A 215 -26.97 3.54 0.94
CA PRO A 215 -26.95 3.98 -0.47
C PRO A 215 -25.82 4.97 -0.82
N ARG A 216 -25.43 5.01 -2.10
CA ARG A 216 -24.33 5.84 -2.62
C ARG A 216 -24.74 6.53 -3.92
N HIS A 217 -24.40 7.81 -4.06
CA HIS A 217 -24.76 8.64 -5.23
C HIS A 217 -23.56 9.39 -5.83
N THR A 218 -22.34 8.90 -5.61
CA THR A 218 -21.10 9.55 -6.05
C THR A 218 -20.72 9.14 -7.48
N GLY A 219 -20.52 10.12 -8.36
CA GLY A 219 -20.00 9.93 -9.70
C GLY A 219 -18.47 9.89 -9.72
N ASP A 220 -17.87 8.93 -9.03
CA ASP A 220 -16.42 8.84 -8.80
C ASP A 220 -15.66 8.33 -10.04
N PHE A 221 -15.53 9.18 -11.07
CA PHE A 221 -14.77 8.88 -12.29
C PHE A 221 -13.99 10.08 -12.81
N SER A 222 -12.93 9.83 -13.57
CA SER A 222 -12.11 10.82 -14.26
C SER A 222 -11.37 10.18 -15.43
N PHE A 223 -10.89 11.02 -16.35
CA PHE A 223 -10.16 10.57 -17.53
C PHE A 223 -8.75 11.15 -17.59
N TYR A 224 -7.80 10.27 -17.86
CA TYR A 224 -6.46 10.59 -18.27
C TYR A 224 -6.25 10.22 -19.75
N ARG A 225 -5.14 10.66 -20.31
CA ARG A 225 -4.57 10.09 -21.54
C ARG A 225 -3.09 9.79 -21.34
N ALA A 226 -2.69 8.61 -21.82
CA ALA A 226 -1.30 8.19 -21.89
C ALA A 226 -0.61 8.78 -23.13
N TYR A 227 0.58 9.34 -22.97
CA TYR A 227 1.42 9.86 -24.05
C TYR A 227 2.79 9.19 -24.09
N VAL A 228 3.35 9.08 -25.30
CA VAL A 228 4.67 8.50 -25.57
C VAL A 228 5.44 9.39 -26.53
N GLY A 229 6.76 9.18 -26.62
CA GLY A 229 7.56 9.78 -27.67
C GLY A 229 7.07 9.33 -29.05
N ARG A 230 7.43 10.08 -30.10
CA ARG A 230 7.09 9.74 -31.49
C ARG A 230 7.64 8.39 -31.95
N ASP A 231 8.65 7.88 -31.25
CA ASP A 231 9.22 6.54 -31.42
C ASP A 231 8.39 5.42 -30.74
N GLY A 232 7.28 5.79 -30.11
CA GLY A 232 6.39 4.88 -29.37
C GLY A 232 6.91 4.49 -27.99
N LYS A 233 8.05 5.03 -27.53
CA LYS A 233 8.65 4.69 -26.24
C LYS A 233 8.21 5.66 -25.14
N PRO A 234 8.23 5.25 -23.86
CA PRO A 234 7.89 6.16 -22.79
C PRO A 234 8.87 7.33 -22.68
N ALA A 235 8.29 8.53 -22.68
CA ALA A 235 9.00 9.79 -22.54
C ALA A 235 8.41 10.56 -21.36
N ASP A 236 9.21 11.48 -20.80
CA ASP A 236 8.67 12.50 -19.90
C ASP A 236 7.82 13.50 -20.70
N TYR A 237 7.08 14.37 -20.01
CA TYR A 237 6.20 15.34 -20.66
C TYR A 237 6.93 16.16 -21.73
N SER A 238 6.36 16.18 -22.93
CA SER A 238 6.75 17.06 -24.03
C SER A 238 5.53 17.38 -24.88
N LYS A 239 5.45 18.61 -25.41
CA LYS A 239 4.41 18.98 -26.37
C LYS A 239 4.48 18.16 -27.67
N ASP A 240 5.63 17.58 -27.98
CA ASP A 240 5.85 16.76 -29.17
C ASP A 240 5.45 15.29 -29.00
N ASN A 241 5.15 14.87 -27.77
CA ASN A 241 4.67 13.51 -27.50
C ASN A 241 3.30 13.31 -28.15
N VAL A 242 3.03 12.05 -28.51
CA VAL A 242 1.78 11.65 -29.17
C VAL A 242 0.98 10.71 -28.26
N PRO A 243 -0.36 10.66 -28.41
CA PRO A 243 -1.18 9.70 -27.69
C PRO A 243 -0.68 8.27 -27.87
N TYR A 244 -0.56 7.54 -26.77
CA TYR A 244 -0.23 6.13 -26.79
C TYR A 244 -1.34 5.33 -27.49
N SER A 245 -0.97 4.39 -28.36
CA SER A 245 -1.92 3.49 -29.00
C SER A 245 -1.90 2.13 -28.29
N PRO A 246 -2.85 1.86 -27.37
CA PRO A 246 -2.89 0.59 -26.66
C PRO A 246 -3.34 -0.54 -27.58
N LYS A 247 -2.79 -1.74 -27.37
CA LYS A 247 -3.19 -2.95 -28.12
C LYS A 247 -4.65 -3.33 -27.87
N HIS A 248 -5.15 -3.07 -26.66
CA HIS A 248 -6.51 -3.40 -26.23
C HIS A 248 -7.11 -2.26 -25.41
N TRP A 249 -8.40 -2.03 -25.56
CA TRP A 249 -9.19 -1.09 -24.78
C TRP A 249 -10.60 -1.63 -24.55
N LEU A 250 -11.22 -1.24 -23.45
CA LEU A 250 -12.59 -1.61 -23.11
C LEU A 250 -13.59 -0.77 -23.91
N LYS A 251 -14.78 -1.33 -24.13
CA LYS A 251 -15.94 -0.64 -24.70
C LYS A 251 -16.97 -0.42 -23.62
N VAL A 252 -17.56 0.77 -23.58
CA VAL A 252 -18.67 1.07 -22.66
C VAL A 252 -19.93 0.37 -23.18
N SER A 253 -20.58 -0.42 -22.33
CA SER A 253 -21.85 -1.05 -22.67
C SER A 253 -22.95 0.00 -22.83
N THR A 254 -23.81 -0.16 -23.84
CA THR A 254 -25.05 0.61 -24.00
C THR A 254 -26.28 -0.19 -23.55
N GLY A 255 -26.09 -1.42 -23.08
CA GLY A 255 -27.15 -2.24 -22.50
C GLY A 255 -27.44 -1.86 -21.06
N GLU A 256 -28.62 -2.20 -20.58
CA GLU A 256 -28.99 -2.05 -19.17
C GLU A 256 -28.27 -3.09 -18.32
N LEU A 257 -27.80 -2.69 -17.13
CA LEU A 257 -27.27 -3.59 -16.11
C LEU A 257 -28.34 -3.77 -15.04
N ASN A 258 -28.82 -5.00 -14.87
CA ASN A 258 -29.93 -5.35 -13.99
C ASN A 258 -29.44 -6.11 -12.74
N GLU A 259 -30.32 -6.19 -11.74
CA GLU A 259 -30.07 -7.04 -10.58
C GLU A 259 -29.91 -8.52 -11.02
N GLY A 260 -28.83 -9.15 -10.56
CA GLY A 260 -28.49 -10.53 -10.91
C GLY A 260 -27.55 -10.69 -12.11
N ASP A 261 -27.27 -9.62 -12.86
CA ASP A 261 -26.31 -9.68 -13.97
C ASP A 261 -24.88 -9.94 -13.46
N LEU A 262 -24.12 -10.71 -14.24
CA LEU A 262 -22.71 -10.98 -13.95
C LEU A 262 -21.84 -9.74 -14.12
N VAL A 263 -21.08 -9.40 -13.09
CA VAL A 263 -20.04 -8.38 -13.11
C VAL A 263 -18.70 -9.00 -12.74
N ILE A 264 -17.70 -8.80 -13.58
CA ILE A 264 -16.31 -9.21 -13.33
C ILE A 264 -15.47 -7.95 -13.18
N VAL A 265 -14.71 -7.86 -12.09
CA VAL A 265 -13.77 -6.76 -11.83
C VAL A 265 -12.34 -7.28 -11.95
N ALA A 266 -11.55 -6.62 -12.79
CA ALA A 266 -10.12 -6.86 -12.93
C ALA A 266 -9.34 -5.65 -12.41
N GLY A 267 -8.32 -5.89 -11.59
CA GLY A 267 -7.50 -4.81 -11.04
C GLY A 267 -6.32 -5.27 -10.19
N TYR A 268 -5.74 -4.33 -9.47
CA TYR A 268 -4.52 -4.50 -8.70
C TYR A 268 -4.78 -4.32 -7.20
N PRO A 269 -5.44 -5.29 -6.52
CA PRO A 269 -5.66 -5.22 -5.08
C PRO A 269 -4.31 -5.18 -4.34
N GLY A 270 -4.23 -4.37 -3.29
CA GLY A 270 -2.98 -4.12 -2.57
C GLY A 270 -2.53 -5.28 -1.69
N ARG A 271 -3.26 -5.55 -0.61
CA ARG A 271 -2.94 -6.63 0.34
C ARG A 271 -4.20 -7.19 0.97
N THR A 272 -4.22 -8.50 1.16
CA THR A 272 -5.23 -9.23 1.95
C THR A 272 -4.53 -10.11 2.97
N SER A 273 -5.23 -10.44 4.05
CA SER A 273 -4.72 -11.30 5.12
C SER A 273 -5.68 -12.46 5.42
N ARG A 274 -6.28 -13.06 4.37
CA ARG A 274 -7.30 -14.12 4.51
C ARG A 274 -6.75 -15.36 5.22
N HIS A 275 -5.51 -15.75 4.88
CA HIS A 275 -4.82 -16.95 5.38
C HIS A 275 -3.86 -16.68 6.54
N ILE A 276 -4.00 -15.59 7.29
CA ILE A 276 -3.25 -15.45 8.55
C ILE A 276 -3.73 -16.46 9.58
N THR A 277 -2.84 -16.85 10.48
CA THR A 277 -3.17 -17.80 11.56
C THR A 277 -4.15 -17.20 12.57
N ALA A 278 -4.77 -18.03 13.39
CA ALA A 278 -5.63 -17.60 14.49
C ALA A 278 -4.87 -16.73 15.50
N ASP A 279 -3.60 -17.04 15.79
CA ASP A 279 -2.75 -16.21 16.64
C ASP A 279 -2.49 -14.83 16.03
N GLU A 280 -2.24 -14.77 14.72
CA GLU A 280 -2.04 -13.49 14.01
C GLU A 280 -3.31 -12.65 13.96
N PHE A 281 -4.46 -13.29 13.71
CA PHE A 281 -5.75 -12.63 13.74
C PHE A 281 -6.03 -12.08 15.15
N ARG A 282 -5.78 -12.88 16.19
CA ARG A 282 -5.92 -12.47 17.59
C ARG A 282 -5.05 -11.25 17.91
N VAL A 283 -3.77 -11.26 17.55
CA VAL A 283 -2.87 -10.11 17.77
C VAL A 283 -3.34 -8.88 16.98
N ALA A 284 -3.87 -9.07 15.77
CA ALA A 284 -4.47 -7.96 15.03
C ALA A 284 -5.66 -7.37 15.80
N GLN A 285 -6.59 -8.21 16.24
CA GLN A 285 -7.83 -7.83 16.92
C GLN A 285 -7.60 -7.21 18.30
N GLU A 286 -6.74 -7.81 19.12
CA GLU A 286 -6.54 -7.45 20.53
C GLU A 286 -5.52 -6.34 20.72
N PHE A 287 -4.56 -6.19 19.79
CA PHE A 287 -3.48 -5.23 19.92
C PHE A 287 -3.42 -4.22 18.76
N ARG A 288 -3.18 -4.68 17.52
CA ARG A 288 -2.83 -3.78 16.42
C ARG A 288 -3.96 -2.80 16.08
N PHE A 289 -5.19 -3.28 15.97
CA PHE A 289 -6.34 -2.42 15.64
C PHE A 289 -6.69 -1.46 16.78
N PRO A 290 -6.91 -1.91 18.04
CA PRO A 290 -7.20 -1.00 19.15
C PRO A 290 -6.14 0.09 19.34
N ARG A 291 -4.85 -0.28 19.31
CA ARG A 291 -3.75 0.68 19.47
C ARG A 291 -3.67 1.67 18.30
N SER A 292 -3.96 1.22 17.08
CA SER A 292 -4.01 2.12 15.93
C SER A 292 -5.17 3.12 16.06
N ILE A 293 -6.34 2.66 16.50
CA ILE A 293 -7.52 3.52 16.73
C ILE A 293 -7.19 4.59 17.78
N GLU A 294 -6.58 4.19 18.90
CA GLU A 294 -6.12 5.10 19.96
C GLU A 294 -5.19 6.19 19.40
N HIS A 295 -4.16 5.80 18.64
CA HIS A 295 -3.20 6.76 18.08
C HIS A 295 -3.81 7.64 16.98
N PHE A 296 -4.68 7.11 16.11
CA PHE A 296 -5.37 7.93 15.11
C PHE A 296 -6.27 8.99 15.77
N LYS A 297 -6.96 8.65 16.87
CA LYS A 297 -7.75 9.62 17.64
C LYS A 297 -6.89 10.75 18.20
N ALA A 298 -5.78 10.41 18.87
CA ALA A 298 -4.86 11.41 19.42
C ALA A 298 -4.25 12.30 18.31
N VAL A 299 -3.83 11.69 17.19
CA VAL A 299 -3.31 12.43 16.03
C VAL A 299 -4.35 13.41 15.49
N LEU A 300 -5.61 12.99 15.34
CA LEU A 300 -6.68 13.86 14.84
C LEU A 300 -7.01 14.99 15.80
N GLU A 301 -7.01 14.74 17.11
CA GLU A 301 -7.20 15.77 18.12
C GLU A 301 -6.11 16.86 18.02
N ILE A 302 -4.84 16.45 17.98
CA ILE A 302 -3.70 17.37 17.82
C ILE A 302 -3.81 18.14 16.52
N LEU A 303 -4.00 17.45 15.39
CA LEU A 303 -4.06 18.11 14.08
C LEU A 303 -5.23 19.11 13.98
N ARG A 304 -6.40 18.79 14.54
CA ARG A 304 -7.55 19.70 14.55
C ARG A 304 -7.30 20.91 15.45
N GLY A 305 -6.67 20.71 16.60
CA GLY A 305 -6.27 21.79 17.50
C GLY A 305 -5.31 22.78 16.83
N GLU A 306 -4.27 22.26 16.18
CA GLU A 306 -3.28 23.09 15.46
C GLU A 306 -3.87 23.74 14.21
N SER A 307 -4.71 23.01 13.47
CA SER A 307 -5.42 23.53 12.29
C SER A 307 -6.33 24.71 12.62
N ALA A 308 -6.80 24.86 13.86
CA ALA A 308 -7.66 25.98 14.27
C ALA A 308 -6.89 27.27 14.59
N ARG A 309 -5.54 27.24 14.61
CA ARG A 309 -4.71 28.38 15.02
C ARG A 309 -4.51 29.43 13.94
N SER A 310 -4.57 29.08 12.65
CA SER A 310 -4.44 30.01 11.54
C SER A 310 -5.00 29.43 10.24
N ASP A 311 -5.28 30.30 9.27
CA ASP A 311 -5.70 29.85 7.93
C ASP A 311 -4.62 29.08 7.18
N ASP A 312 -3.34 29.45 7.33
CA ASP A 312 -2.23 28.71 6.74
C ASP A 312 -2.13 27.30 7.32
N ALA A 313 -2.26 27.14 8.65
CA ALA A 313 -2.28 25.83 9.30
C ALA A 313 -3.49 25.01 8.84
N ARG A 314 -4.68 25.64 8.76
CA ARG A 314 -5.89 25.00 8.24
C ARG A 314 -5.69 24.45 6.82
N ILE A 315 -5.09 25.23 5.92
CA ILE A 315 -4.84 24.83 4.54
C ILE A 315 -3.81 23.70 4.47
N ARG A 316 -2.68 23.81 5.18
CA ARG A 316 -1.60 22.80 5.18
C ARG A 316 -2.03 21.47 5.78
N LEU A 317 -2.88 21.50 6.80
CA LEU A 317 -3.27 20.32 7.58
C LEU A 317 -4.53 19.63 7.07
N ALA A 318 -5.34 20.27 6.22
CA ALA A 318 -6.61 19.72 5.72
C ALA A 318 -6.47 18.29 5.18
N SER A 319 -5.55 18.07 4.24
CA SER A 319 -5.33 16.74 3.64
C SER A 319 -4.82 15.70 4.65
N LYS A 320 -4.00 16.12 5.62
CA LYS A 320 -3.49 15.22 6.68
C LYS A 320 -4.62 14.83 7.65
N ILE A 321 -5.51 15.75 8.00
CA ILE A 321 -6.68 15.50 8.84
C ILE A 321 -7.63 14.53 8.14
N GLU A 322 -8.01 14.82 6.90
CA GLU A 322 -8.91 13.99 6.10
C GLU A 322 -8.36 12.57 5.95
N SER A 323 -7.09 12.44 5.57
CA SER A 323 -6.42 11.13 5.44
C SER A 323 -6.42 10.34 6.74
N ASN A 324 -6.12 10.97 7.89
CA ASN A 324 -6.14 10.27 9.18
C ASN A 324 -7.57 9.95 9.65
N ALA A 325 -8.56 10.79 9.34
CA ALA A 325 -9.97 10.55 9.68
C ALA A 325 -10.54 9.36 8.89
N ASN A 326 -10.25 9.31 7.59
CA ASN A 326 -10.60 8.17 6.74
C ASN A 326 -9.96 6.86 7.24
N GLN A 327 -8.68 6.92 7.61
CA GLN A 327 -7.99 5.78 8.19
C GLN A 327 -8.62 5.36 9.52
N LEU A 328 -8.94 6.30 10.43
CA LEU A 328 -9.63 5.99 11.68
C LEU A 328 -10.95 5.26 11.42
N LYS A 329 -11.80 5.79 10.54
CA LYS A 329 -13.10 5.18 10.17
C LYS A 329 -12.92 3.76 9.65
N ARG A 330 -11.92 3.53 8.79
CA ARG A 330 -11.60 2.19 8.27
C ARG A 330 -11.16 1.24 9.38
N PHE A 331 -10.28 1.69 10.28
CA PHE A 331 -9.78 0.87 11.38
C PHE A 331 -10.90 0.54 12.38
N GLU A 332 -11.74 1.49 12.73
CA GLU A 332 -12.91 1.28 13.62
C GLU A 332 -13.89 0.29 12.99
N GLY A 333 -14.30 0.50 11.73
CA GLY A 333 -15.24 -0.40 11.05
C GLY A 333 -14.68 -1.81 10.85
N THR A 334 -13.39 -1.94 10.52
CA THR A 334 -12.74 -3.25 10.41
C THR A 334 -12.67 -3.95 11.77
N TRP A 335 -12.28 -3.24 12.83
CA TRP A 335 -12.20 -3.80 14.18
C TRP A 335 -13.56 -4.19 14.72
N GLU A 336 -14.60 -3.40 14.46
CA GLU A 336 -15.98 -3.71 14.81
C GLU A 336 -16.46 -4.97 14.09
N GLY A 337 -16.19 -5.09 12.78
CA GLY A 337 -16.49 -6.29 12.00
C GLY A 337 -15.73 -7.53 12.50
N MET A 338 -14.47 -7.37 12.89
CA MET A 338 -13.67 -8.43 13.51
C MET A 338 -14.24 -8.87 14.86
N SER A 339 -14.79 -7.94 15.65
CA SER A 339 -15.20 -8.17 17.04
C SER A 339 -16.65 -8.60 17.22
N LYS A 340 -17.54 -8.30 16.26
CA LYS A 340 -18.95 -8.71 16.32
C LYS A 340 -19.21 -10.16 15.91
N GLY A 341 -18.28 -10.77 15.17
CA GLY A 341 -18.42 -12.13 14.65
C GLY A 341 -17.58 -13.16 15.43
N ASN A 342 -17.80 -14.43 15.13
CA ASN A 342 -17.01 -15.56 15.62
C ASN A 342 -15.78 -15.86 14.73
N LEU A 343 -15.17 -14.83 14.15
CA LEU A 343 -14.11 -14.98 13.14
C LEU A 343 -12.85 -15.62 13.72
N LEU A 344 -12.49 -15.27 14.97
CA LEU A 344 -11.34 -15.87 15.65
C LEU A 344 -11.61 -17.35 15.96
N GLU A 345 -12.81 -17.69 16.42
CA GLU A 345 -13.24 -19.05 16.72
C GLU A 345 -13.28 -19.90 15.45
N ARG A 346 -13.79 -19.35 14.35
CA ARG A 346 -13.74 -20.00 13.03
C ARG A 346 -12.32 -20.29 12.60
N LYS A 347 -11.41 -19.30 12.68
CA LYS A 347 -9.99 -19.52 12.38
C LYS A 347 -9.35 -20.60 13.24
N ARG A 348 -9.68 -20.65 14.54
CA ARG A 348 -9.21 -21.72 15.44
C ARG A 348 -9.76 -23.08 15.04
N ALA A 349 -11.01 -23.15 14.62
CA ALA A 349 -11.63 -24.38 14.14
C ALA A 349 -10.99 -24.85 12.82
N ASP A 350 -10.80 -23.96 11.86
CA ASP A 350 -10.15 -24.24 10.58
C ASP A 350 -8.71 -24.76 10.79
N GLU A 351 -7.95 -24.15 11.71
CA GLU A 351 -6.61 -24.62 12.05
C GLU A 351 -6.61 -25.98 12.75
N ALA A 352 -7.59 -26.24 13.63
CA ALA A 352 -7.73 -27.53 14.29
C ALA A 352 -8.07 -28.64 13.29
N GLU A 353 -8.95 -28.36 12.33
CA GLU A 353 -9.30 -29.25 11.23
C GLU A 353 -8.09 -29.53 10.34
N LEU A 354 -7.33 -28.49 9.95
CA LEU A 354 -6.10 -28.65 9.18
C LEU A 354 -5.08 -29.54 9.92
N LYS A 355 -4.86 -29.32 11.23
CA LYS A 355 -3.96 -30.15 12.02
C LYS A 355 -4.42 -31.62 12.07
N ALA A 356 -5.71 -31.86 12.27
CA ALA A 356 -6.27 -33.21 12.28
C ALA A 356 -6.12 -33.89 10.91
N TRP A 357 -6.40 -33.16 9.82
CA TRP A 357 -6.23 -33.64 8.46
C TRP A 357 -4.76 -33.99 8.16
N ILE A 358 -3.80 -33.13 8.52
CA ILE A 358 -2.36 -33.42 8.38
C ILE A 358 -1.98 -34.70 9.16
N ALA A 359 -2.44 -34.84 10.39
CA ALA A 359 -2.08 -35.96 11.27
C ALA A 359 -2.70 -37.30 10.83
N ALA A 360 -3.78 -37.28 10.06
CA ALA A 360 -4.51 -38.49 9.68
C ALA A 360 -3.76 -39.38 8.67
N GLU A 361 -2.74 -38.88 7.96
CA GLU A 361 -1.90 -39.70 7.08
C GLU A 361 -0.40 -39.44 7.29
N PRO A 362 0.45 -40.49 7.40
CA PRO A 362 1.89 -40.33 7.55
C PRO A 362 2.58 -39.51 6.45
N ALA A 363 2.08 -39.59 5.21
CA ALA A 363 2.62 -38.83 4.08
C ALA A 363 2.41 -37.32 4.25
N ARG A 364 1.19 -36.89 4.65
CA ARG A 364 0.84 -35.50 4.95
C ARG A 364 1.61 -34.98 6.15
N ALA A 365 1.67 -35.77 7.22
CA ALA A 365 2.41 -35.43 8.43
C ALA A 365 3.90 -35.18 8.12
N LYS A 366 4.53 -36.04 7.31
CA LYS A 366 5.92 -35.86 6.87
C LYS A 366 6.14 -34.55 6.11
N GLN A 367 5.14 -34.09 5.35
CA GLN A 367 5.26 -32.91 4.50
C GLN A 367 4.97 -31.60 5.24
N TRP A 368 3.95 -31.57 6.11
CA TRP A 368 3.36 -30.31 6.61
C TRP A 368 3.27 -30.19 8.13
N SER A 369 3.52 -31.25 8.91
CA SER A 369 3.51 -31.14 10.38
C SER A 369 4.53 -30.12 10.88
N GLY A 370 4.17 -29.40 11.95
CA GLY A 370 5.04 -28.41 12.60
C GLY A 370 5.03 -27.03 11.95
N ALA A 371 4.41 -26.84 10.77
CA ALA A 371 4.43 -25.54 10.09
C ALA A 371 3.74 -24.43 10.91
N LEU A 372 2.58 -24.72 11.51
CA LEU A 372 1.86 -23.77 12.36
C LEU A 372 2.63 -23.44 13.64
N GLU A 373 3.27 -24.43 14.25
CA GLU A 373 4.08 -24.27 15.46
C GLU A 373 5.32 -23.40 15.20
N GLU A 374 6.02 -23.62 14.08
CA GLU A 374 7.17 -22.80 13.69
C GLU A 374 6.75 -21.36 13.31
N ILE A 375 5.59 -21.17 12.65
CA ILE A 375 5.03 -19.84 12.41
C ILE A 375 4.77 -19.13 13.75
N ALA A 376 4.13 -19.80 14.71
CA ALA A 376 3.83 -19.22 16.01
C ALA A 376 5.11 -18.79 16.76
N LYS A 377 6.14 -19.64 16.75
CA LYS A 377 7.45 -19.36 17.36
C LYS A 377 8.17 -18.18 16.71
N LEU A 378 8.17 -18.10 15.38
CA LEU A 378 8.77 -16.98 14.64
C LEU A 378 8.02 -15.67 14.91
N ASN A 379 6.69 -15.73 14.97
CA ASN A 379 5.86 -14.58 15.32
C ASN A 379 6.11 -14.10 16.75
N GLU A 380 6.27 -15.02 17.71
CA GLU A 380 6.62 -14.67 19.10
C GLU A 380 7.96 -13.93 19.19
N ARG A 381 8.98 -14.39 18.46
CA ARG A 381 10.27 -13.68 18.35
C ARG A 381 10.09 -12.25 17.85
N GLY A 382 9.25 -12.06 16.83
CA GLY A 382 8.96 -10.73 16.26
C GLY A 382 8.10 -9.83 17.17
N ARG A 383 7.52 -10.38 18.24
CA ARG A 383 6.68 -9.64 19.20
C ARG A 383 7.40 -9.23 20.47
N ALA A 384 8.66 -9.63 20.67
CA ALA A 384 9.41 -9.32 21.88
C ALA A 384 9.44 -7.81 22.20
N ARG A 385 9.48 -6.94 21.18
CA ARG A 385 9.43 -5.47 21.30
C ARG A 385 8.18 -4.85 20.67
N MET A 386 7.07 -5.57 20.64
CA MET A 386 5.88 -5.15 19.88
C MET A 386 5.35 -3.77 20.28
N GLU A 387 5.35 -3.41 21.57
CA GLU A 387 4.88 -2.09 22.01
C GLU A 387 5.87 -0.98 21.64
N ALA A 388 7.16 -1.21 21.86
CA ALA A 388 8.21 -0.27 21.50
C ALA A 388 8.22 0.00 19.99
N ASP A 389 8.19 -1.06 19.18
CA ASP A 389 8.20 -0.98 17.72
C ASP A 389 6.94 -0.28 17.21
N PHE A 390 5.80 -0.49 17.87
CA PHE A 390 4.57 0.22 17.54
C PHE A 390 4.70 1.71 17.83
N VAL A 391 5.08 2.10 19.04
CA VAL A 391 5.26 3.52 19.40
C VAL A 391 6.32 4.19 18.53
N GLU A 392 7.47 3.54 18.26
CA GLU A 392 8.53 4.10 17.43
C GLU A 392 8.09 4.29 15.97
N SER A 393 7.28 3.38 15.43
CA SER A 393 6.69 3.54 14.09
C SER A 393 5.80 4.77 14.01
N TRP A 394 5.05 5.06 15.08
CA TRP A 394 4.18 6.23 15.17
C TRP A 394 4.94 7.52 15.50
N LEU A 395 6.00 7.44 16.29
CA LEU A 395 6.95 8.54 16.53
C LEU A 395 7.50 9.05 15.19
N THR A 396 7.96 8.14 14.34
CA THR A 396 8.46 8.45 13.00
C THR A 396 7.33 8.94 12.09
N ARG A 397 6.16 8.30 12.09
CA ARG A 397 5.01 8.70 11.26
C ARG A 397 4.42 10.06 11.65
N GLY A 398 4.45 10.40 12.94
CA GLY A 398 3.87 11.62 13.49
C GLY A 398 4.62 12.87 13.03
N SER A 399 5.95 12.76 12.91
CA SER A 399 6.85 13.86 12.55
C SER A 399 7.38 13.71 11.12
N THR A 400 7.06 14.68 10.27
CA THR A 400 7.59 14.77 8.91
C THR A 400 9.10 14.97 8.95
N LEU A 401 9.58 15.87 9.82
CA LEU A 401 11.01 16.16 9.94
C LEU A 401 11.81 14.94 10.38
N LEU A 402 11.34 14.20 11.39
CA LEU A 402 12.02 12.98 11.85
C LEU A 402 12.02 11.88 10.77
N SER A 403 10.91 11.71 10.05
CA SER A 403 10.80 10.74 8.95
C SER A 403 11.77 11.05 7.80
N GLU A 404 11.89 12.33 7.41
CA GLU A 404 12.85 12.77 6.40
C GLU A 404 14.29 12.60 6.91
N ALA A 405 14.57 12.96 8.17
CA ALA A 405 15.88 12.79 8.80
C ALA A 405 16.34 11.32 8.78
N GLN A 406 15.46 10.39 9.17
CA GLN A 406 15.76 8.96 9.13
C GLN A 406 15.98 8.45 7.69
N THR A 407 15.20 8.94 6.73
CA THR A 407 15.37 8.59 5.31
C THR A 407 16.73 9.07 4.79
N ILE A 408 17.11 10.30 5.11
CA ILE A 408 18.41 10.91 4.76
C ILE A 408 19.56 10.11 5.38
N GLN A 409 19.51 9.84 6.69
CA GLN A 409 20.55 9.08 7.39
C GLN A 409 20.68 7.66 6.82
N ARG A 410 19.55 6.99 6.56
CA ARG A 410 19.56 5.65 5.96
C ARG A 410 20.13 5.67 4.55
N LEU A 411 19.73 6.63 3.71
CA LEU A 411 20.23 6.76 2.35
C LEU A 411 21.74 7.05 2.31
N ALA A 412 22.25 7.85 3.24
CA ALA A 412 23.69 8.11 3.37
C ALA A 412 24.49 6.85 3.73
N LEU A 413 23.94 5.96 4.57
CA LEU A 413 24.56 4.65 4.84
C LEU A 413 24.50 3.73 3.61
N GLU A 414 23.36 3.62 2.95
CA GLU A 414 23.21 2.74 1.78
C GLU A 414 24.08 3.22 0.61
N ARG A 415 24.24 4.53 0.40
CA ARG A 415 25.05 5.08 -0.69
C ARG A 415 26.55 4.80 -0.59
N GLN A 416 27.04 4.37 0.57
CA GLN A 416 28.41 3.86 0.73
C GLN A 416 28.61 2.46 0.14
N LYS A 417 27.53 1.75 -0.14
CA LYS A 417 27.55 0.43 -0.79
C LYS A 417 27.39 0.57 -2.29
N LYS A 418 27.83 -0.45 -3.05
CA LYS A 418 27.48 -0.58 -4.47
C LYS A 418 25.96 -0.67 -4.60
N ASP A 419 25.38 -0.13 -5.69
CA ASP A 419 23.91 -0.04 -5.81
C ASP A 419 23.20 -1.38 -5.64
N ALA A 420 23.73 -2.45 -6.23
CA ALA A 420 23.21 -3.82 -6.09
C ALA A 420 23.19 -4.34 -4.64
N GLN A 421 24.06 -3.80 -3.76
CA GLN A 421 24.18 -4.18 -2.35
C GLN A 421 23.34 -3.27 -1.43
N ARG A 422 22.74 -2.20 -1.96
CA ARG A 422 21.86 -1.32 -1.17
C ARG A 422 20.58 -2.06 -0.82
N LYS A 423 19.99 -1.72 0.33
CA LYS A 423 18.65 -2.20 0.71
C LYS A 423 17.64 -1.74 -0.33
N ALA A 424 16.72 -2.63 -0.71
CA ALA A 424 15.60 -2.27 -1.57
C ALA A 424 14.84 -1.06 -1.00
N GLY A 425 14.50 -0.09 -1.85
CA GLY A 425 13.91 1.19 -1.42
C GLY A 425 14.93 2.33 -1.27
N TYR A 426 16.23 2.02 -1.30
CA TYR A 426 17.35 2.97 -1.25
C TYR A 426 18.35 2.77 -2.40
N GLN A 427 17.94 2.12 -3.50
CA GLN A 427 18.74 2.00 -4.72
C GLN A 427 18.60 3.26 -5.59
N GLU A 428 19.44 3.41 -6.61
CA GLU A 428 19.37 4.53 -7.56
C GLU A 428 18.00 4.65 -8.22
N ARG A 429 17.36 3.51 -8.51
CA ARG A 429 16.00 3.46 -9.05
C ARG A 429 14.93 4.04 -8.12
N ASP A 430 15.19 4.11 -6.82
CA ASP A 430 14.26 4.61 -5.81
C ASP A 430 14.40 6.13 -5.56
N LEU A 431 15.54 6.73 -5.90
CA LEU A 431 15.84 8.13 -5.62
C LEU A 431 14.80 9.12 -6.20
N PRO A 432 14.28 8.95 -7.43
CA PRO A 432 13.23 9.83 -7.94
C PRO A 432 11.96 9.80 -7.07
N ARG A 433 11.58 8.62 -6.56
CA ARG A 433 10.41 8.47 -5.68
C ARG A 433 10.65 9.13 -4.32
N ILE A 434 11.86 9.00 -3.77
CA ILE A 434 12.25 9.66 -2.52
C ILE A 434 12.18 11.19 -2.68
N LYS A 435 12.80 11.75 -3.72
CA LYS A 435 12.75 13.20 -3.99
C LYS A 435 11.32 13.71 -4.19
N ALA A 436 10.48 12.95 -4.90
CA ALA A 436 9.07 13.30 -5.07
C ALA A 436 8.32 13.29 -3.72
N ALA A 437 8.60 12.33 -2.83
CA ALA A 437 8.04 12.31 -1.49
C ALA A 437 8.47 13.52 -0.66
N THR A 438 9.75 13.87 -0.67
CA THR A 438 10.31 15.05 0.02
C THR A 438 9.70 16.36 -0.50
N ALA A 439 9.41 16.46 -1.80
CA ALA A 439 8.75 17.62 -2.38
C ALA A 439 7.26 17.70 -1.99
N ARG A 440 6.54 16.57 -1.96
CA ARG A 440 5.14 16.53 -1.51
C ARG A 440 5.02 16.89 -0.03
N SER A 441 5.92 16.37 0.82
CA SER A 441 5.88 16.62 2.26
C SER A 441 6.07 18.11 2.60
N GLN A 442 6.78 18.88 1.78
CA GLN A 442 6.92 20.34 1.96
C GLN A 442 5.56 21.07 1.95
N LYS A 443 4.62 20.64 1.09
CA LYS A 443 3.32 21.30 0.94
C LYS A 443 2.41 21.13 2.15
N THR A 444 2.62 20.05 2.91
CA THR A 444 1.82 19.70 4.09
C THR A 444 2.58 19.88 5.39
N LEU A 445 3.81 20.41 5.34
CA LEU A 445 4.61 20.70 6.52
C LEU A 445 4.07 21.94 7.22
N GLU A 446 3.63 21.76 8.46
CA GLU A 446 3.25 22.80 9.41
C GLU A 446 3.96 22.45 10.73
N LEU A 447 4.81 23.36 11.22
CA LEU A 447 5.81 23.03 12.24
C LEU A 447 5.20 22.84 13.63
N ALA A 448 4.12 23.54 13.97
CA ALA A 448 3.52 23.42 15.29
C ALA A 448 2.91 22.03 15.49
N SER A 449 2.21 21.52 14.49
CA SER A 449 1.65 20.17 14.48
C SER A 449 2.70 19.08 14.37
N ASP A 450 3.78 19.27 13.60
CA ASP A 450 4.90 18.33 13.58
C ASP A 450 5.52 18.19 14.98
N ARG A 451 5.79 19.34 15.64
CA ARG A 451 6.33 19.40 17.00
C ARG A 451 5.37 18.78 18.01
N ALA A 452 4.08 19.10 17.94
CA ALA A 452 3.06 18.57 18.84
C ALA A 452 2.90 17.04 18.71
N LEU A 453 2.88 16.54 17.48
CA LEU A 453 2.80 15.09 17.21
C LEU A 453 4.07 14.36 17.69
N LEU A 454 5.26 14.91 17.43
CA LEU A 454 6.50 14.34 17.94
C LEU A 454 6.49 14.30 19.46
N GLY A 455 6.08 15.39 20.11
CA GLY A 455 5.95 15.47 21.57
C GLY A 455 4.97 14.46 22.15
N HIS A 456 3.84 14.23 21.50
CA HIS A 456 2.88 13.20 21.92
C HIS A 456 3.51 11.81 21.91
N PHE A 457 4.17 11.42 20.82
CA PHE A 457 4.78 10.10 20.72
C PHE A 457 6.05 9.94 21.56
N LEU A 458 6.79 11.02 21.84
CA LEU A 458 7.87 11.00 22.84
C LEU A 458 7.33 10.71 24.24
N ARG A 459 6.19 11.32 24.63
CA ARG A 459 5.52 11.01 25.91
C ARG A 459 5.06 9.56 25.97
N LEU A 460 4.44 9.03 24.92
CA LEU A 460 4.11 7.60 24.84
C LEU A 460 5.35 6.73 24.96
N ALA A 461 6.46 7.13 24.31
CA ALA A 461 7.73 6.44 24.45
C ALA A 461 8.23 6.47 25.90
N THR A 462 8.01 7.54 26.67
CA THR A 462 8.34 7.58 28.12
C THR A 462 7.47 6.70 29.02
N ALA A 463 6.27 6.35 28.55
CA ALA A 463 5.35 5.49 29.28
C ALA A 463 5.55 3.98 29.02
N LEU A 464 6.41 3.62 28.06
CA LEU A 464 6.71 2.22 27.75
C LEU A 464 7.34 1.50 28.96
N PRO A 465 6.96 0.23 29.23
CA PRO A 465 7.52 -0.55 30.33
C PRO A 465 9.03 -0.80 30.14
N ALA A 466 9.74 -1.18 31.21
CA ALA A 466 11.20 -1.29 31.24
C ALA A 466 11.81 -2.17 30.11
N GLY A 467 11.15 -3.26 29.72
CA GLY A 467 11.58 -4.12 28.60
C GLY A 467 11.22 -3.61 27.20
N GLN A 468 10.47 -2.50 27.10
CA GLN A 468 10.00 -1.89 25.86
C GLN A 468 10.56 -0.47 25.68
N ARG A 469 11.44 0.02 26.57
CA ARG A 469 12.06 1.35 26.44
C ARG A 469 12.80 1.49 25.10
N ILE A 470 12.92 2.72 24.61
CA ILE A 470 13.68 3.04 23.40
C ILE A 470 14.93 3.80 23.87
N ALA A 471 16.07 3.10 23.94
CA ALA A 471 17.28 3.62 24.57
C ALA A 471 17.71 5.01 24.06
N ALA A 472 17.73 5.22 22.74
CA ALA A 472 18.09 6.51 22.15
C ALA A 472 17.11 7.65 22.53
N VAL A 473 15.84 7.34 22.74
CA VAL A 473 14.86 8.33 23.26
C VAL A 473 15.17 8.65 24.72
N ASP A 474 15.41 7.63 25.53
CA ASP A 474 15.72 7.77 26.96
C ASP A 474 16.99 8.58 27.18
N GLU A 475 18.03 8.30 26.40
CA GLU A 475 19.30 9.03 26.40
C GLU A 475 19.11 10.49 25.98
N ALA A 476 18.38 10.75 24.88
CA ALA A 476 18.09 12.11 24.43
C ALA A 476 17.30 12.91 25.47
N LEU A 477 16.32 12.29 26.13
CA LEU A 477 15.55 12.91 27.21
C LEU A 477 16.40 13.13 28.46
N ALA A 478 17.26 12.19 28.84
CA ALA A 478 18.16 12.35 29.98
C ALA A 478 19.17 13.47 29.76
N ALA A 479 19.67 13.63 28.52
CA ALA A 479 20.60 14.70 28.14
C ALA A 479 19.98 16.12 28.24
N THR A 480 18.68 16.25 28.46
CA THR A 480 18.04 17.55 28.70
C THR A 480 18.40 18.15 30.06
N GLY A 481 18.69 17.30 31.06
CA GLY A 481 18.94 17.73 32.44
C GLY A 481 17.67 18.07 33.24
N GLU A 482 16.49 17.93 32.62
CA GLU A 482 15.22 18.25 33.27
C GLU A 482 14.78 17.18 34.28
N SER A 483 14.01 17.61 35.28
CA SER A 483 13.61 16.75 36.41
C SER A 483 12.34 15.93 36.15
N THR A 484 11.41 16.43 35.33
CA THR A 484 10.14 15.76 35.01
C THR A 484 10.11 15.26 33.58
N SER A 485 9.38 14.17 33.30
CA SER A 485 9.27 13.61 31.95
C SER A 485 8.73 14.62 30.94
N ASP A 486 7.72 15.42 31.32
CA ASP A 486 7.16 16.45 30.43
C ASP A 486 8.15 17.57 30.13
N ALA A 487 8.89 18.06 31.14
CA ALA A 487 9.92 19.08 30.91
C ALA A 487 11.04 18.54 30.01
N ARG A 488 11.46 17.28 30.19
CA ARG A 488 12.43 16.61 29.29
C ARG A 488 11.93 16.59 27.85
N VAL A 489 10.66 16.25 27.63
CA VAL A 489 10.09 16.21 26.28
C VAL A 489 10.08 17.61 25.66
N GLU A 490 9.60 18.64 26.38
CA GLU A 490 9.57 20.00 25.83
C GLU A 490 10.97 20.56 25.55
N THR A 491 11.93 20.38 26.47
CA THR A 491 13.32 20.81 26.25
C THR A 491 13.98 20.06 25.11
N LEU A 492 13.68 18.76 24.92
CA LEU A 492 14.17 18.02 23.74
C LEU A 492 13.56 18.57 22.45
N LEU A 493 12.25 18.83 22.41
CA LEU A 493 11.59 19.41 21.24
C LEU A 493 12.19 20.78 20.90
N ASP A 494 12.44 21.63 21.89
CA ASP A 494 13.07 22.93 21.65
C ASP A 494 14.44 22.77 21.00
N ARG A 495 15.27 21.82 21.47
CA ARG A 495 16.56 21.52 20.86
C ARG A 495 16.43 21.02 19.42
N LEU A 496 15.53 20.07 19.17
CA LEU A 496 15.33 19.47 17.84
C LEU A 496 14.91 20.51 16.80
N TYR A 497 14.10 21.48 17.20
CA TYR A 497 13.55 22.51 16.29
C TYR A 497 14.38 23.79 16.24
N ALA A 498 15.27 24.04 17.20
CA ALA A 498 16.02 25.31 17.29
C ALA A 498 16.94 25.57 16.09
N ASN A 499 17.57 24.55 15.53
CA ASN A 499 18.58 24.72 14.49
C ASN A 499 18.39 23.85 13.25
N THR A 500 17.31 23.06 13.18
CA THR A 500 17.14 22.13 12.05
C THR A 500 16.92 22.86 10.74
N LYS A 501 17.65 22.43 9.70
CA LYS A 501 17.51 22.89 8.32
C LYS A 501 16.58 22.01 7.50
N LEU A 502 16.05 20.95 8.09
CA LEU A 502 15.06 20.07 7.47
C LEU A 502 13.73 20.77 7.15
N THR A 503 13.49 22.00 7.63
CA THR A 503 12.30 22.79 7.27
C THR A 503 12.30 23.22 5.80
N GLU A 504 13.49 23.33 5.19
CA GLU A 504 13.68 23.81 3.83
C GLU A 504 13.82 22.67 2.82
N LEU A 505 13.05 22.73 1.74
CA LEU A 505 13.08 21.71 0.69
C LEU A 505 14.45 21.63 -0.02
N SER A 506 15.13 22.77 -0.22
CA SER A 506 16.46 22.80 -0.84
C SER A 506 17.48 22.06 0.02
N GLU A 507 17.44 22.26 1.33
CA GLU A 507 18.32 21.60 2.30
C GLU A 507 18.05 20.10 2.35
N ARG A 508 16.78 19.66 2.44
CA ARG A 508 16.45 18.22 2.37
C ARG A 508 16.96 17.58 1.08
N ASN A 509 16.79 18.25 -0.06
CA ASN A 509 17.29 17.74 -1.35
C ASN A 509 18.81 17.63 -1.41
N ALA A 510 19.54 18.58 -0.81
CA ALA A 510 21.00 18.51 -0.72
C ALA A 510 21.44 17.33 0.18
N MET A 511 20.83 17.20 1.36
CA MET A 511 21.12 16.15 2.33
C MET A 511 20.90 14.73 1.79
N LEU A 512 19.94 14.50 0.88
CA LEU A 512 19.74 13.21 0.21
C LEU A 512 20.98 12.71 -0.55
N LEU A 513 21.90 13.61 -0.91
CA LEU A 513 23.11 13.31 -1.67
C LEU A 513 24.39 13.39 -0.84
N GLU A 514 24.29 13.66 0.45
CA GLU A 514 25.43 13.79 1.35
C GLU A 514 25.88 12.45 1.94
N THR A 515 27.15 12.43 2.37
CA THR A 515 27.75 11.33 3.13
C THR A 515 27.44 11.48 4.61
N PRO A 516 27.57 10.42 5.43
CA PRO A 516 27.35 10.54 6.87
C PRO A 516 28.25 11.58 7.54
N ALA A 517 29.50 11.74 7.07
CA ALA A 517 30.41 12.75 7.61
C ALA A 517 29.93 14.18 7.31
N GLN A 518 29.38 14.42 6.11
CA GLN A 518 28.78 15.71 5.75
C GLN A 518 27.52 15.99 6.56
N LEU A 519 26.66 14.99 6.75
CA LEU A 519 25.46 15.12 7.59
C LEU A 519 25.81 15.44 9.05
N ALA A 520 26.80 14.75 9.63
CA ALA A 520 27.27 15.03 10.98
C ALA A 520 27.88 16.44 11.11
N ALA A 521 28.61 16.91 10.09
CA ALA A 521 29.20 18.25 10.08
C ALA A 521 28.18 19.39 10.03
N ARG A 522 26.90 19.09 9.73
CA ARG A 522 25.81 20.09 9.79
C ARG A 522 25.43 20.48 11.21
N ASN A 523 25.74 19.64 12.21
CA ASN A 523 25.35 19.84 13.62
C ASN A 523 23.85 20.15 13.75
N ASP A 524 23.01 19.46 12.99
CA ASP A 524 21.55 19.62 12.97
C ASP A 524 20.92 18.66 13.99
N SER A 525 20.25 19.20 15.00
CA SER A 525 19.77 18.41 16.13
C SER A 525 18.78 17.31 15.72
N CYS A 526 17.99 17.53 14.66
CA CYS A 526 17.04 16.54 14.19
C CYS A 526 17.74 15.41 13.41
N LEU A 527 18.77 15.74 12.61
CA LEU A 527 19.62 14.73 11.97
C LEU A 527 20.40 13.89 13.00
N ASP A 528 20.90 14.52 14.06
CA ASP A 528 21.65 13.84 15.12
C ASP A 528 20.74 12.89 15.91
N PHE A 529 19.52 13.33 16.22
CA PHE A 529 18.53 12.46 16.86
C PHE A 529 18.12 11.28 15.97
N ALA A 530 17.92 11.51 14.67
CA ALA A 530 17.67 10.43 13.72
C ALA A 530 18.86 9.46 13.61
N ALA A 531 20.09 9.96 13.66
CA ALA A 531 21.31 9.13 13.69
C ALA A 531 21.38 8.28 14.97
N ALA A 532 20.98 8.82 16.12
CA ALA A 532 20.94 8.08 17.38
C ALA A 532 19.90 6.94 17.38
N LEU A 533 18.77 7.13 16.70
CA LEU A 533 17.73 6.10 16.55
C LEU A 533 18.12 4.98 15.56
N LEU A 534 18.96 5.30 14.58
CA LEU A 534 19.23 4.42 13.44
C LEU A 534 19.81 3.05 13.80
N PRO A 535 20.78 2.90 14.72
CA PRO A 535 21.33 1.58 15.08
C PRO A 535 20.25 0.60 15.57
N ALA A 536 19.34 1.05 16.43
CA ALA A 536 18.23 0.21 16.91
C ALA A 536 17.29 -0.18 15.76
N GLY A 537 17.03 0.74 14.82
CA GLY A 537 16.28 0.46 13.60
C GLY A 537 16.94 -0.61 12.72
N LEU A 538 18.27 -0.57 12.57
CA LEU A 538 19.03 -1.56 11.79
C LEU A 538 19.03 -2.94 12.46
N GLU A 539 19.10 -3.02 13.79
CA GLU A 539 18.99 -4.30 14.50
C GLU A 539 17.58 -4.90 14.40
N ARG A 540 16.53 -4.07 14.44
CA ARG A 540 15.17 -4.53 14.14
C ARG A 540 15.04 -5.05 12.72
N GLU A 541 15.61 -4.35 11.74
CA GLU A 541 15.59 -4.80 10.34
C GLU A 541 16.28 -6.16 10.19
N LYS A 542 17.43 -6.38 10.85
CA LYS A 542 18.11 -7.69 10.85
C LYS A 542 17.24 -8.79 11.43
N LEU A 543 16.54 -8.54 12.54
CA LEU A 543 15.60 -9.50 13.13
C LEU A 543 14.43 -9.78 12.18
N GLN A 544 13.89 -8.75 11.54
CA GLN A 544 12.81 -8.88 10.56
C GLN A 544 13.25 -9.67 9.34
N ASP A 545 14.46 -9.42 8.83
CA ASP A 545 15.04 -10.19 7.72
C ASP A 545 15.27 -11.65 8.12
N ASP A 546 15.71 -11.92 9.36
CA ASP A 546 15.85 -13.28 9.87
C ASP A 546 14.50 -14.01 9.99
N ILE A 547 13.49 -13.35 10.54
CA ILE A 547 12.14 -13.91 10.62
C ILE A 547 11.56 -14.12 9.22
N ALA A 548 11.70 -13.14 8.31
CA ALA A 548 11.18 -13.22 6.95
C ALA A 548 11.82 -14.37 6.16
N GLY A 549 13.15 -14.52 6.23
CA GLY A 549 13.83 -15.63 5.57
C GLY A 549 13.52 -16.99 6.18
N SER A 550 13.23 -17.06 7.49
CA SER A 550 12.72 -18.28 8.12
C SER A 550 11.29 -18.59 7.66
N MET A 551 10.42 -17.57 7.62
CA MET A 551 9.05 -17.66 7.13
C MET A 551 8.99 -18.07 5.65
N ALA A 552 9.92 -17.62 4.81
CA ALA A 552 9.96 -18.00 3.39
C ALA A 552 10.14 -19.51 3.15
N LEU A 553 10.61 -20.26 4.17
CA LEU A 553 10.67 -21.71 4.15
C LEU A 553 9.38 -22.37 4.67
N ILE A 554 8.75 -21.77 5.68
CA ILE A 554 7.65 -22.39 6.44
C ILE A 554 6.27 -21.99 5.91
N ARG A 555 6.07 -20.72 5.56
CA ARG A 555 4.78 -20.22 5.05
C ARG A 555 4.31 -20.96 3.81
N PRO A 556 5.16 -21.25 2.82
CA PRO A 556 4.72 -22.05 1.69
C PRO A 556 4.18 -23.42 2.08
N LYS A 557 4.80 -24.09 3.07
CA LYS A 557 4.30 -25.38 3.56
C LYS A 557 2.91 -25.27 4.19
N TYR A 558 2.66 -24.19 4.93
CA TYR A 558 1.34 -23.92 5.50
C TYR A 558 0.31 -23.57 4.43
N MET A 559 0.70 -22.85 3.38
CA MET A 559 -0.20 -22.47 2.28
C MET A 559 -0.50 -23.63 1.31
N ASP A 560 0.46 -24.54 1.14
CA ASP A 560 0.31 -25.72 0.28
C ASP A 560 -0.57 -26.82 0.95
N ALA A 561 -0.69 -26.79 2.29
CA ALA A 561 -1.54 -27.68 3.09
C ALA A 561 -2.94 -27.09 3.23
#